data_AF-A0A2N7S530-F1
#
_entry.id   AF-A0A2N7S530-F1
#
_cell.length_a   1.000
_cell.length_b   1.000
_cell.length_c   1.000
_cell.angle_alpha   90.00
_cell.angle_beta   90.00
_cell.angle_gamma   90.00
#
_symmetry.space_group_name_H-M   'P 1'
#
loop_
_entity.id
_entity.type
_entity.pdbx_description
1 polymer ?
#
loop_
_entity_poly.entity_id
_entity_poly.type
_entity_poly.pdbx_seq_one_letter_code
_entity_poly.pdbx_strand_id
1 'polypeptide(L)'
;MNRKASAALALGTIALLATACAATEDPAPGTSPAPSQSSPAAAESSSAQPSSPASVQAADIVPTLENAATDQDKTPEPVTDPEIDQDSIRALAQMSYAKQYAAVNDSGELCLIAWAYDGSQDANGTMSEEEVECEDPAEVKEEGLHLDVDATSSTPGVELYLLPPDLTEETVRTELLKIEGNHEDLRPLVEFAATDFGLVSVAMEAKTASDLGKISFPRSSGTEFTLDLD
;
A
#
# COMPACT_ATOMS: atom_id res chain seq x y z
N MET A 1 52.93 -3.87 -15.60
CA MET A 1 53.36 -4.00 -14.20
C MET A 1 52.22 -4.63 -13.41
N ASN A 2 52.54 -5.72 -12.73
CA ASN A 2 51.64 -6.57 -11.95
C ASN A 2 50.97 -5.81 -10.79
N ARG A 3 49.74 -6.20 -10.45
CA ARG A 3 49.41 -6.77 -9.12
C ARG A 3 48.01 -7.40 -9.13
N LYS A 4 48.02 -8.74 -9.01
CA LYS A 4 46.92 -9.53 -8.43
C LYS A 4 46.87 -9.26 -6.92
N ALA A 5 45.69 -9.28 -6.33
CA ALA A 5 45.51 -9.66 -4.94
C ALA A 5 44.13 -10.32 -4.79
N SER A 6 44.16 -11.61 -4.48
CA SER A 6 43.02 -12.41 -4.00
C SER A 6 42.85 -12.20 -2.50
N ALA A 7 41.62 -12.27 -1.99
CA ALA A 7 41.36 -12.66 -0.62
C ALA A 7 39.99 -13.36 -0.52
N ALA A 8 40.04 -14.61 -0.09
CA ALA A 8 38.92 -15.44 0.34
C ALA A 8 38.73 -15.35 1.87
N LEU A 9 37.73 -16.06 2.39
CA LEU A 9 37.32 -16.28 3.80
C LEU A 9 36.16 -15.35 4.25
N ALA A 10 35.12 -15.79 4.96
CA ALA A 10 34.98 -16.98 5.81
C ALA A 10 33.51 -17.45 5.93
N LEU A 11 33.39 -18.74 6.26
CA LEU A 11 32.19 -19.45 6.72
C LEU A 11 31.71 -18.92 8.09
N GLY A 12 30.39 -18.92 8.30
CA GLY A 12 29.78 -18.62 9.60
C GLY A 12 28.44 -19.34 9.77
N THR A 13 28.49 -20.61 10.16
CA THR A 13 27.36 -21.41 10.64
C THR A 13 27.01 -20.98 12.07
N ILE A 14 25.74 -20.67 12.37
CA ILE A 14 25.24 -20.67 13.76
C ILE A 14 23.97 -21.52 13.82
N ALA A 15 24.01 -22.45 14.77
CA ALA A 15 23.04 -23.50 15.02
C ALA A 15 21.88 -23.03 15.93
N LEU A 16 20.78 -23.76 15.76
CA LEU A 16 19.60 -23.95 16.61
C LEU A 16 19.73 -23.58 18.10
N LEU A 17 18.67 -22.95 18.61
CA LEU A 17 18.16 -23.20 19.96
C LEU A 17 16.62 -23.25 19.91
N ALA A 18 16.10 -24.47 19.97
CA ALA A 18 14.72 -24.77 20.30
C ALA A 18 14.55 -24.71 21.82
N THR A 19 13.50 -24.02 22.28
CA THR A 19 13.01 -24.14 23.66
C THR A 19 11.53 -24.45 23.60
N ALA A 20 11.22 -25.75 23.70
CA ALA A 20 9.90 -26.23 24.07
C ALA A 20 9.81 -26.22 25.60
N CYS A 21 8.71 -25.68 26.14
CA CYS A 21 8.31 -25.97 27.51
C CYS A 21 6.79 -26.18 27.54
N ALA A 22 6.40 -27.34 28.07
CA ALA A 22 5.06 -27.88 28.12
C ALA A 22 4.36 -27.55 29.45
N ALA A 23 3.01 -27.57 29.43
CA ALA A 23 2.10 -27.93 30.53
C ALA A 23 0.67 -27.98 29.92
N THR A 24 0.04 -29.11 29.59
CA THR A 24 -0.65 -30.14 30.42
C THR A 24 -1.83 -29.61 31.24
N GLU A 25 -3.06 -29.95 30.85
CA GLU A 25 -4.09 -30.74 31.60
C GLU A 25 -5.54 -30.46 31.11
N ASP A 26 -6.17 -31.49 30.53
CA ASP A 26 -7.63 -31.78 30.51
C ASP A 26 -7.99 -32.39 31.91
N PRO A 27 -9.26 -32.51 32.41
CA PRO A 27 -10.53 -32.58 31.64
C PRO A 27 -11.81 -31.96 32.27
N ALA A 28 -12.89 -31.99 31.47
CA ALA A 28 -14.33 -31.87 31.84
C ALA A 28 -14.75 -32.95 32.89
N PRO A 29 -15.97 -32.99 33.51
CA PRO A 29 -17.28 -32.50 33.02
C PRO A 29 -18.32 -31.99 34.07
N GLY A 30 -19.43 -31.42 33.56
CA GLY A 30 -20.77 -31.81 34.01
C GLY A 30 -21.57 -30.86 34.91
N THR A 31 -22.83 -30.68 34.50
CA THR A 31 -24.07 -30.66 35.32
C THR A 31 -24.83 -29.34 35.36
N SER A 32 -25.86 -29.25 34.50
CA SER A 32 -27.08 -28.45 34.72
C SER A 32 -27.81 -28.93 35.98
N PRO A 33 -28.47 -28.02 36.72
CA PRO A 33 -29.93 -27.94 36.56
C PRO A 33 -30.49 -26.50 36.65
N ALA A 34 -31.53 -26.23 35.86
CA ALA A 34 -32.56 -25.25 36.19
C ALA A 34 -33.56 -25.89 37.18
N PRO A 35 -34.23 -25.13 38.07
CA PRO A 35 -35.51 -24.52 37.63
C PRO A 35 -35.91 -23.16 38.26
N SER A 36 -36.69 -22.43 37.46
CA SER A 36 -37.87 -21.60 37.76
C SER A 36 -37.88 -20.41 38.75
N GLN A 37 -38.22 -19.24 38.14
CA GLN A 37 -39.22 -18.22 38.52
C GLN A 37 -38.99 -17.30 39.75
N SER A 38 -38.79 -16.00 39.46
CA SER A 38 -39.63 -14.85 39.90
C SER A 38 -39.11 -13.53 39.29
N SER A 39 -39.97 -12.79 38.58
CA SER A 39 -39.74 -11.42 38.07
C SER A 39 -39.99 -10.35 39.16
N PRO A 40 -39.85 -9.05 38.88
CA PRO A 40 -38.73 -8.31 38.27
C PRO A 40 -38.22 -7.22 39.24
N ALA A 41 -36.91 -7.04 39.35
CA ALA A 41 -36.34 -5.80 39.90
C ALA A 41 -35.73 -5.03 38.73
N ALA A 42 -36.24 -3.82 38.49
CA ALA A 42 -35.72 -2.89 37.50
C ALA A 42 -34.25 -2.59 37.83
N ALA A 43 -33.34 -3.26 37.13
CA ALA A 43 -32.00 -2.75 36.92
C ALA A 43 -32.11 -1.84 35.71
N GLU A 44 -31.75 -0.57 35.89
CA GLU A 44 -31.44 0.34 34.80
C GLU A 44 -30.37 -0.32 33.93
N SER A 45 -30.80 -0.99 32.86
CA SER A 45 -29.94 -1.25 31.72
C SER A 45 -29.58 0.11 31.16
N SER A 46 -28.42 0.62 31.53
CA SER A 46 -27.67 1.50 30.65
C SER A 46 -27.49 0.72 29.36
N SER A 47 -28.36 0.99 28.39
CA SER A 47 -28.17 0.56 27.02
C SER A 47 -26.81 1.08 26.61
N ALA A 48 -25.81 0.20 26.58
CA ALA A 48 -24.59 0.43 25.85
C ALA A 48 -25.03 0.66 24.41
N GLN A 49 -25.00 1.92 23.99
CA GLN A 49 -25.20 2.30 22.61
C GLN A 49 -24.21 1.47 21.79
N PRO A 50 -24.64 0.75 20.74
CA PRO A 50 -23.69 0.07 19.88
C PRO A 50 -22.72 1.13 19.36
N SER A 51 -21.44 1.00 19.70
CA SER A 51 -20.40 1.78 19.07
C SER A 51 -20.55 1.52 17.57
N SER A 52 -20.88 2.56 16.79
CA SER A 52 -20.77 2.46 15.34
C SER A 52 -19.36 1.92 15.03
N PRO A 53 -19.20 1.00 14.07
CA PRO A 53 -17.87 0.66 13.61
C PRO A 53 -17.13 1.97 13.30
N ALA A 54 -15.91 2.11 13.80
CA ALA A 54 -15.10 3.30 13.52
C ALA A 54 -15.01 3.43 11.98
N SER A 55 -15.33 4.61 11.45
CA SER A 55 -15.10 4.90 10.03
C SER A 55 -13.60 4.75 9.77
N VAL A 56 -13.25 4.11 8.65
CA VAL A 56 -11.87 4.05 8.19
C VAL A 56 -11.48 5.46 7.78
N GLN A 57 -10.40 5.97 8.33
CA GLN A 57 -9.87 7.29 8.00
C GLN A 57 -8.68 7.12 7.05
N ALA A 58 -8.37 8.14 6.24
CA ALA A 58 -7.20 8.12 5.35
C ALA A 58 -5.89 7.83 6.11
N ALA A 59 -5.76 8.35 7.34
CA ALA A 59 -4.62 8.09 8.23
C ALA A 59 -4.49 6.63 8.69
N ASP A 60 -5.54 5.82 8.64
CA ASP A 60 -5.47 4.38 8.92
C ASP A 60 -4.74 3.61 7.80
N ILE A 61 -4.61 4.21 6.61
CA ILE A 61 -3.95 3.65 5.42
C ILE A 61 -2.61 4.33 5.17
N VAL A 62 -2.57 5.65 5.27
CA VAL A 62 -1.37 6.49 5.13
C VAL A 62 -1.11 7.22 6.45
N PRO A 63 -0.43 6.59 7.42
CA PRO A 63 -0.24 7.17 8.76
C PRO A 63 0.56 8.48 8.76
N THR A 64 1.34 8.74 7.69
CA THR A 64 2.11 9.97 7.57
C THR A 64 1.24 11.22 7.39
N LEU A 65 -0.03 11.07 7.03
CA LEU A 65 -0.99 12.19 6.95
C LEU A 65 -1.18 12.89 8.30
N GLU A 66 -1.00 12.18 9.42
CA GLU A 66 -1.08 12.78 10.78
C GLU A 66 0.16 13.59 11.17
N ASN A 67 1.27 13.40 10.47
CA ASN A 67 2.51 14.12 10.74
C ASN A 67 2.51 15.49 10.07
N ALA A 68 3.32 16.42 10.53
CA ALA A 68 3.53 17.68 9.81
C ALA A 68 4.34 17.46 8.52
N ALA A 69 4.02 18.21 7.47
CA ALA A 69 4.77 18.20 6.22
C ALA A 69 6.26 18.56 6.43
N THR A 70 7.11 17.94 5.63
CA THR A 70 8.56 18.07 5.61
C THR A 70 9.04 18.56 4.24
N ASP A 71 10.35 18.77 4.09
CA ASP A 71 10.92 19.13 2.78
C ASP A 71 10.76 18.02 1.72
N GLN A 72 10.55 16.76 2.12
CA GLN A 72 10.32 15.65 1.18
C GLN A 72 8.90 15.68 0.59
N ASP A 73 7.96 16.33 1.27
CA ASP A 73 6.55 16.41 0.88
C ASP A 73 6.28 17.54 -0.14
N LYS A 74 7.32 18.28 -0.54
CA LYS A 74 7.20 19.31 -1.57
C LYS A 74 6.98 18.67 -2.93
N THR A 75 5.90 19.06 -3.58
CA THR A 75 5.57 18.64 -4.94
C THR A 75 6.46 19.34 -5.97
N PRO A 76 6.62 18.77 -7.18
CA PRO A 76 7.41 19.40 -8.25
C PRO A 76 6.82 20.73 -8.69
N GLU A 77 5.50 20.77 -8.86
CA GLU A 77 4.70 21.96 -9.11
C GLU A 77 3.56 22.03 -8.07
N PRO A 78 2.99 23.23 -7.79
CA PRO A 78 1.85 23.34 -6.87
C PRO A 78 0.66 22.52 -7.36
N VAL A 79 0.03 21.78 -6.44
CA VAL A 79 -1.26 21.10 -6.67
C VAL A 79 -2.32 22.17 -6.91
N THR A 80 -3.03 22.06 -8.02
CA THR A 80 -3.97 23.07 -8.51
C THR A 80 -5.42 22.76 -8.17
N ASP A 81 -5.72 21.51 -7.82
CA ASP A 81 -7.05 21.12 -7.36
C ASP A 81 -7.38 21.84 -6.03
N PRO A 82 -8.44 22.69 -6.01
CA PRO A 82 -8.82 23.45 -4.82
C PRO A 82 -9.48 22.60 -3.73
N GLU A 83 -9.92 21.38 -4.03
CA GLU A 83 -10.55 20.47 -3.06
C GLU A 83 -9.51 19.73 -2.21
N ILE A 84 -8.24 19.73 -2.63
CA ILE A 84 -7.13 19.10 -1.92
C ILE A 84 -6.64 19.99 -0.78
N ASP A 85 -6.60 19.42 0.43
CA ASP A 85 -5.94 20.05 1.57
C ASP A 85 -4.41 20.06 1.36
N GLN A 86 -3.89 21.22 0.99
CA GLN A 86 -2.47 21.43 0.71
C GLN A 86 -1.56 21.09 1.90
N ASP A 87 -2.03 21.24 3.14
CA ASP A 87 -1.25 20.94 4.34
C ASP A 87 -1.19 19.42 4.62
N SER A 88 -2.06 18.64 3.96
CA SER A 88 -2.13 17.18 4.09
C SER A 88 -1.21 16.42 3.14
N ILE A 89 -0.61 17.08 2.14
CA ILE A 89 0.21 16.43 1.10
C ILE A 89 1.43 15.73 1.72
N ARG A 90 1.57 14.41 1.51
CA ARG A 90 2.71 13.60 1.97
C ARG A 90 3.30 12.81 0.82
N ALA A 91 4.63 12.77 0.72
CA ALA A 91 5.30 11.92 -0.26
C ALA A 91 5.03 10.43 0.06
N LEU A 92 4.68 9.66 -0.98
CA LEU A 92 4.49 8.21 -0.88
C LEU A 92 5.68 7.47 -1.48
N ALA A 93 5.82 7.56 -2.80
CA ALA A 93 6.78 6.76 -3.54
C ALA A 93 7.41 7.59 -4.67
N GLN A 94 8.72 7.40 -4.86
CA GLN A 94 9.44 7.89 -6.00
C GLN A 94 9.87 6.70 -6.85
N MET A 95 9.27 6.58 -8.02
CA MET A 95 9.53 5.51 -8.98
C MET A 95 10.10 6.11 -10.26
N SER A 96 10.63 5.27 -11.14
CA SER A 96 11.06 5.70 -12.48
C SER A 96 9.89 6.14 -13.37
N TYR A 97 8.67 5.68 -13.07
CA TYR A 97 7.44 6.06 -13.77
C TYR A 97 6.81 7.37 -13.29
N ALA A 98 6.83 7.65 -11.98
CA ALA A 98 6.16 8.81 -11.42
C ALA A 98 6.70 9.20 -10.04
N LYS A 99 6.44 10.45 -9.64
CA LYS A 99 6.41 10.86 -8.23
C LYS A 99 4.98 10.80 -7.72
N GLN A 100 4.77 10.15 -6.58
CA GLN A 100 3.46 9.99 -5.96
C GLN A 100 3.40 10.65 -4.59
N TYR A 101 2.26 11.25 -4.30
CA TYR A 101 1.92 11.85 -3.03
C TYR A 101 0.52 11.42 -2.60
N ALA A 102 0.28 11.36 -1.29
CA ALA A 102 -1.04 11.21 -0.71
C ALA A 102 -1.51 12.55 -0.16
N ALA A 103 -2.81 12.79 -0.19
CA ALA A 103 -3.45 13.91 0.48
C ALA A 103 -4.86 13.50 0.94
N VAL A 104 -5.56 14.42 1.60
CA VAL A 104 -7.02 14.33 1.78
C VAL A 104 -7.69 15.51 1.08
N ASN A 105 -8.90 15.28 0.58
CA ASN A 105 -9.75 16.37 0.11
C ASN A 105 -10.68 16.88 1.23
N ASP A 106 -11.47 17.91 0.91
CA ASP A 106 -12.47 18.51 1.81
C ASP A 106 -13.54 17.52 2.31
N SER A 107 -13.75 16.41 1.59
CA SER A 107 -14.68 15.32 1.97
C SER A 107 -14.03 14.29 2.92
N GLY A 108 -12.72 14.34 3.11
CA GLY A 108 -11.96 13.38 3.90
C GLY A 108 -11.58 12.09 3.14
N GLU A 109 -11.74 12.09 1.82
CA GLU A 109 -11.30 11.00 0.94
C GLU A 109 -9.77 10.96 0.88
N LEU A 110 -9.22 9.78 0.63
CA LEU A 110 -7.79 9.61 0.41
C LEU A 110 -7.49 9.85 -1.06
N CYS A 111 -6.61 10.82 -1.34
CA CYS A 111 -6.25 11.19 -2.70
C CYS A 111 -4.83 10.74 -3.04
N LEU A 112 -4.66 10.17 -4.23
CA LEU A 112 -3.37 9.90 -4.87
C LEU A 112 -3.10 11.00 -5.89
N ILE A 113 -1.97 11.67 -5.73
CA ILE A 113 -1.52 12.76 -6.60
C ILE A 113 -0.23 12.32 -7.27
N ALA A 114 -0.11 12.50 -8.59
CA ALA A 114 1.09 12.13 -9.30
C ALA A 114 1.52 13.06 -10.43
N TRP A 115 2.83 12.97 -10.71
CA TRP A 115 3.45 13.48 -11.92
C TRP A 115 4.23 12.33 -12.58
N ALA A 116 3.83 11.94 -13.79
CA ALA A 116 4.48 10.90 -14.56
C ALA A 116 5.74 11.45 -15.25
N TYR A 117 6.77 10.63 -15.37
CA TYR A 117 7.98 10.93 -16.12
C TYR A 117 7.87 10.45 -17.57
N ASP A 118 8.52 11.17 -18.48
CA ASP A 118 8.70 10.78 -19.88
C ASP A 118 9.53 9.50 -20.09
N GLY A 119 10.07 8.91 -19.02
CA GLY A 119 10.91 7.72 -19.06
C GLY A 119 12.37 7.98 -19.41
N SER A 120 12.77 9.25 -19.55
CA SER A 120 14.18 9.60 -19.60
C SER A 120 14.78 9.45 -18.19
N GLN A 121 15.78 8.58 -18.06
CA GLN A 121 16.47 8.34 -16.78
C GLN A 121 17.41 9.50 -16.37
N ASP A 122 17.17 10.70 -16.90
CA ASP A 122 17.98 11.87 -16.63
C ASP A 122 17.25 12.86 -15.71
N ALA A 123 18.01 13.61 -14.92
CA ALA A 123 17.45 14.58 -13.98
C ALA A 123 16.78 15.79 -14.66
N ASN A 124 16.74 15.83 -16.00
CA ASN A 124 16.15 16.87 -16.81
C ASN A 124 14.92 16.36 -17.59
N GLY A 125 14.44 15.15 -17.30
CA GLY A 125 13.27 14.57 -17.94
C GLY A 125 12.03 15.45 -17.78
N THR A 126 11.18 15.42 -18.80
CA THR A 126 9.91 16.13 -18.76
C THR A 126 8.94 15.34 -17.88
N MET A 127 8.19 16.05 -17.04
CA MET A 127 7.09 15.49 -16.26
C MET A 127 5.76 15.86 -16.92
N SER A 128 4.74 15.03 -16.72
CA SER A 128 3.34 15.35 -17.06
C SER A 128 2.85 16.55 -16.25
N GLU A 129 1.62 16.99 -16.55
CA GLU A 129 0.86 17.79 -15.60
C GLU A 129 0.47 16.93 -14.38
N GLU A 130 -0.02 17.60 -13.35
CA GLU A 130 -0.58 16.98 -12.15
C GLU A 130 -1.82 16.15 -12.53
N GLU A 131 -1.91 14.93 -11.99
CA GLU A 131 -3.14 14.14 -11.98
C GLU A 131 -3.50 13.76 -10.54
N VAL A 132 -4.80 13.72 -10.25
CA VAL A 132 -5.35 13.47 -8.91
C VAL A 132 -6.55 12.53 -9.03
N GLU A 133 -6.59 11.52 -8.16
CA GLU A 133 -7.76 10.67 -7.94
C GLU A 133 -7.99 10.53 -6.44
N CYS A 134 -9.24 10.65 -5.99
CA CYS A 134 -9.65 10.56 -4.60
C CYS A 134 -10.72 9.46 -4.44
N GLU A 135 -10.63 8.70 -3.34
CA GLU A 135 -11.59 7.65 -3.03
C GLU A 135 -11.83 7.52 -1.52
N ASP A 136 -13.00 6.98 -1.13
CA ASP A 136 -13.34 6.72 0.27
C ASP A 136 -12.28 5.80 0.91
N PRO A 137 -11.73 6.13 2.09
CA PRO A 137 -10.70 5.30 2.71
C PRO A 137 -11.15 3.85 2.98
N ALA A 138 -12.44 3.60 3.21
CA ALA A 138 -12.94 2.23 3.34
C ALA A 138 -12.79 1.44 2.04
N GLU A 139 -13.05 2.07 0.89
CA GLU A 139 -12.87 1.47 -0.44
C GLU A 139 -11.38 1.28 -0.75
N VAL A 140 -10.54 2.29 -0.50
CA VAL A 140 -9.07 2.16 -0.70
C VAL A 140 -8.46 1.03 0.15
N LYS A 141 -8.98 0.83 1.36
CA LYS A 141 -8.54 -0.27 2.22
C LYS A 141 -8.86 -1.65 1.64
N GLU A 142 -9.97 -1.77 0.92
CA GLU A 142 -10.44 -3.03 0.35
C GLU A 142 -9.88 -3.27 -1.06
N GLU A 143 -9.91 -2.26 -1.91
CA GLU A 143 -9.68 -2.35 -3.36
C GLU A 143 -8.41 -1.63 -3.82
N GLY A 144 -7.85 -0.74 -3.00
CA GLY A 144 -6.74 0.12 -3.39
C GLY A 144 -7.24 1.40 -4.08
N LEU A 145 -6.32 2.15 -4.66
CA LEU A 145 -6.62 3.39 -5.40
C LEU A 145 -5.87 3.38 -6.72
N HIS A 146 -6.57 3.68 -7.81
CA HIS A 146 -6.04 3.72 -9.16
C HIS A 146 -6.01 5.16 -9.66
N LEU A 147 -4.92 5.55 -10.31
CA LEU A 147 -4.77 6.83 -10.98
C LEU A 147 -4.17 6.58 -12.37
N ASP A 148 -4.87 6.99 -13.42
CA ASP A 148 -4.34 7.05 -14.78
C ASP A 148 -3.72 8.44 -15.03
N VAL A 149 -2.57 8.45 -15.70
CA VAL A 149 -1.94 9.66 -16.20
C VAL A 149 -1.93 9.61 -17.71
N ASP A 150 -2.71 10.49 -18.32
CA ASP A 150 -2.92 10.54 -19.75
C ASP A 150 -1.62 10.74 -20.54
N ALA A 151 -1.52 10.07 -21.69
CA ALA A 151 -0.40 10.26 -22.61
C ALA A 151 -0.43 11.67 -23.22
N THR A 152 0.71 12.36 -23.19
CA THR A 152 0.87 13.66 -23.87
C THR A 152 1.77 13.53 -25.10
N SER A 153 2.03 14.62 -25.80
CA SER A 153 3.04 14.63 -26.87
C SER A 153 4.46 14.36 -26.37
N SER A 154 4.70 14.50 -25.06
CA SER A 154 6.02 14.43 -24.42
C SER A 154 6.17 13.29 -23.42
N THR A 155 5.08 12.72 -22.92
CA THR A 155 5.08 11.67 -21.89
C THR A 155 4.20 10.48 -22.32
N PRO A 156 4.63 9.23 -22.08
CA PRO A 156 3.74 8.09 -22.24
C PRO A 156 2.63 8.13 -21.18
N GLY A 157 1.51 7.46 -21.45
CA GLY A 157 0.48 7.25 -20.44
C GLY A 157 0.97 6.26 -19.39
N VAL A 158 0.66 6.52 -18.12
CA VAL A 158 1.16 5.76 -16.97
C VAL A 158 0.00 5.40 -16.05
N GLU A 159 -0.08 4.13 -15.69
CA GLU A 159 -1.06 3.61 -14.74
C GLU A 159 -0.39 3.48 -13.37
N LEU A 160 -1.01 4.06 -12.35
CA LEU A 160 -0.52 4.09 -10.98
C LEU A 160 -1.53 3.44 -10.05
N TYR A 161 -1.06 2.56 -9.18
CA TYR A 161 -1.91 1.87 -8.23
C TYR A 161 -1.32 1.94 -6.83
N LEU A 162 -2.09 2.46 -5.88
CA LEU A 162 -1.86 2.27 -4.46
C LEU A 162 -2.57 0.98 -4.03
N LEU A 163 -1.80 -0.03 -3.66
CA LEU A 163 -2.38 -1.33 -3.32
C LEU A 163 -3.03 -1.31 -1.92
N PRO A 164 -4.01 -2.19 -1.66
CA PRO A 164 -4.57 -2.38 -0.32
C PRO A 164 -3.48 -2.58 0.75
N PRO A 165 -3.63 -1.98 1.95
CA PRO A 165 -2.58 -1.96 2.98
C PRO A 165 -2.29 -3.35 3.60
N ASP A 166 -3.10 -4.37 3.32
CA ASP A 166 -2.84 -5.75 3.74
C ASP A 166 -1.89 -6.51 2.79
N LEU A 167 -1.55 -5.93 1.62
CA LEU A 167 -0.56 -6.48 0.70
C LEU A 167 0.84 -5.98 1.04
N THR A 168 1.72 -6.93 1.38
CA THR A 168 3.11 -6.62 1.75
C THR A 168 4.01 -6.48 0.53
N GLU A 169 5.11 -5.73 0.67
CA GLU A 169 6.16 -5.64 -0.34
C GLU A 169 6.65 -7.02 -0.80
N GLU A 170 6.85 -7.96 0.14
CA GLU A 170 7.31 -9.32 -0.19
C GLU A 170 6.32 -10.07 -1.09
N THR A 171 5.03 -9.99 -0.77
CA THR A 171 3.96 -10.59 -1.58
C THR A 171 3.93 -9.98 -2.97
N VAL A 172 3.92 -8.65 -3.04
CA VAL A 172 3.82 -7.91 -4.31
C VAL A 172 5.03 -8.21 -5.19
N ARG A 173 6.24 -8.08 -4.65
CA ARG A 173 7.49 -8.41 -5.34
C ARG A 173 7.49 -9.84 -5.88
N THR A 174 7.04 -10.81 -5.08
CA THR A 174 7.02 -12.22 -5.47
C THR A 174 6.15 -12.46 -6.69
N GLU A 175 4.99 -11.80 -6.77
CA GLU A 175 4.08 -11.93 -7.91
C GLU A 175 4.58 -11.14 -9.13
N LEU A 176 5.07 -9.92 -8.94
CA LEU A 176 5.57 -9.09 -10.03
C LEU A 176 6.81 -9.68 -10.72
N LEU A 177 7.67 -10.39 -9.99
CA LEU A 177 8.83 -11.09 -10.58
C LEU A 177 8.45 -12.31 -11.45
N LYS A 178 7.19 -12.75 -11.43
CA LYS A 178 6.69 -13.82 -12.32
C LYS A 178 6.32 -13.31 -13.70
N ILE A 179 6.15 -11.99 -13.86
CA ILE A 179 5.84 -11.36 -15.15
C ILE A 179 7.06 -11.49 -16.05
N GLU A 180 6.86 -12.04 -17.25
CA GLU A 180 7.95 -12.24 -18.21
C GLU A 180 8.57 -10.90 -18.62
N GLY A 181 9.89 -10.78 -18.52
CA GLY A 181 10.61 -9.54 -18.80
C GLY A 181 10.61 -8.53 -17.64
N ASN A 182 9.91 -8.81 -16.53
CA ASN A 182 9.96 -8.00 -15.32
C ASN A 182 11.16 -8.37 -14.45
N HIS A 183 12.36 -8.12 -14.98
CA HIS A 183 13.63 -8.28 -14.27
C HIS A 183 14.01 -6.95 -13.60
N GLU A 184 14.89 -6.96 -12.58
CA GLU A 184 15.33 -5.75 -11.82
C GLU A 184 16.21 -4.81 -12.67
N ASP A 185 15.75 -4.46 -13.86
CA ASP A 185 16.32 -3.46 -14.75
C ASP A 185 16.11 -2.06 -14.16
N LEU A 186 16.81 -1.07 -14.71
CA LEU A 186 16.73 0.33 -14.25
C LEU A 186 15.30 0.92 -14.37
N ARG A 187 14.45 0.32 -15.19
CA ARG A 187 13.00 0.59 -15.31
C ARG A 187 12.30 -0.71 -15.69
N PRO A 188 11.81 -1.50 -14.71
CA PRO A 188 11.11 -2.75 -14.98
C PRO A 188 9.78 -2.47 -15.69
N LEU A 189 9.21 -3.46 -16.39
CA LEU A 189 7.91 -3.31 -17.08
C LEU A 189 6.79 -2.90 -16.11
N VAL A 190 6.83 -3.49 -14.91
CA VAL A 190 5.97 -3.15 -13.78
C VAL A 190 6.87 -2.87 -12.59
N GLU A 191 6.95 -1.60 -12.22
CA GLU A 191 7.70 -1.12 -11.06
C GLU A 191 6.82 -1.15 -9.82
N PHE A 192 7.44 -1.38 -8.66
CA PHE A 192 6.78 -1.19 -7.38
C PHE A 192 7.72 -0.49 -6.40
N ALA A 193 7.14 0.23 -5.45
CA ALA A 193 7.85 0.84 -4.34
C ALA A 193 7.01 0.70 -3.07
N ALA A 194 7.66 0.46 -1.94
CA ALA A 194 7.01 0.42 -0.64
C ALA A 194 7.46 1.59 0.22
N THR A 195 6.52 2.17 0.95
CA THR A 195 6.80 3.16 2.00
C THR A 195 7.43 2.48 3.22
N ASP A 196 8.05 3.26 4.11
CA ASP A 196 8.62 2.74 5.37
C ASP A 196 7.56 2.10 6.30
N PHE A 197 6.27 2.45 6.10
CA PHE A 197 5.13 1.88 6.83
C PHE A 197 4.43 0.76 6.06
N GLY A 198 4.98 0.31 4.94
CA GLY A 198 4.60 -0.94 4.26
C GLY A 198 3.50 -0.81 3.20
N LEU A 199 2.97 0.39 2.95
CA LEU A 199 2.05 0.63 1.83
C LEU A 199 2.81 0.55 0.51
N VAL A 200 2.26 -0.17 -0.47
CA VAL A 200 2.92 -0.47 -1.74
C VAL A 200 2.21 0.24 -2.89
N SER A 201 3.00 0.94 -3.71
CA SER A 201 2.55 1.46 -5.01
C SER A 201 3.11 0.61 -6.15
N VAL A 202 2.34 0.50 -7.22
CA VAL A 202 2.72 -0.15 -8.49
C VAL A 202 2.56 0.85 -9.64
N ALA A 203 3.47 0.80 -10.61
CA ALA A 203 3.37 1.58 -11.84
C ALA A 203 3.82 0.85 -13.08
N MET A 204 3.20 1.22 -14.20
CA MET A 204 3.58 0.76 -15.52
C MET A 204 3.07 1.72 -16.60
N GLU A 205 3.54 1.57 -17.84
CA GLU A 205 2.91 2.28 -18.97
C GLU A 205 1.51 1.71 -19.22
N ALA A 206 0.56 2.54 -19.64
CA ALA A 206 -0.81 2.11 -19.97
C ALA A 206 -0.85 0.98 -21.03
N LYS A 207 0.12 0.95 -21.94
CA LYS A 207 0.26 -0.16 -22.89
C LYS A 207 0.58 -1.49 -22.18
N THR A 208 1.47 -1.46 -21.19
CA THR A 208 1.84 -2.64 -20.39
C THR A 208 0.65 -3.13 -19.58
N ALA A 209 -0.10 -2.21 -18.97
CA ALA A 209 -1.34 -2.52 -18.26
C ALA A 209 -2.33 -3.27 -19.16
N SER A 210 -2.61 -2.71 -20.35
CA SER A 210 -3.48 -3.34 -21.35
C SER A 210 -2.98 -4.71 -21.85
N ASP A 211 -1.66 -4.87 -22.03
CA ASP A 211 -1.08 -6.16 -22.46
C ASP A 211 -1.19 -7.25 -21.37
N LEU A 212 -1.11 -6.86 -20.09
CA LEU A 212 -1.20 -7.76 -18.94
C LEU A 212 -2.65 -8.10 -18.58
N GLY A 213 -3.55 -7.12 -18.67
CA GLY A 213 -4.97 -7.20 -18.32
C GLY A 213 -5.24 -7.28 -16.82
N LYS A 214 -4.50 -8.11 -16.08
CA LYS A 214 -4.61 -8.19 -14.62
C LYS A 214 -3.40 -8.79 -13.92
N ILE A 215 -3.25 -8.50 -12.64
CA ILE A 215 -2.25 -9.13 -11.75
C ILE A 215 -2.94 -9.62 -10.48
N SER A 216 -2.63 -10.84 -10.07
CA SER A 216 -3.20 -11.48 -8.89
C SER A 216 -2.20 -11.53 -7.73
N PHE A 217 -2.62 -11.08 -6.55
CA PHE A 217 -1.82 -11.05 -5.32
C PHE A 217 -2.49 -11.88 -4.21
N PRO A 218 -1.82 -12.91 -3.65
CA PRO A 218 -2.39 -13.69 -2.57
C PRO A 218 -2.43 -12.88 -1.26
N ARG A 219 -3.59 -12.84 -0.60
CA ARG A 219 -3.74 -12.23 0.73
C ARG A 219 -3.43 -13.23 1.84
N SER A 220 -3.02 -12.72 3.00
CA SER A 220 -2.74 -13.53 4.20
C SER A 220 -3.95 -14.27 4.74
N SER A 221 -5.16 -13.77 4.46
CA SER A 221 -6.45 -14.41 4.75
C SER A 221 -6.71 -15.70 3.96
N GLY A 222 -5.91 -15.96 2.91
CA GLY A 222 -6.14 -17.03 1.93
C GLY A 222 -7.08 -16.64 0.78
N THR A 223 -7.54 -15.39 0.73
CA THR A 223 -8.20 -14.83 -0.47
C THR A 223 -7.16 -14.24 -1.44
N GLU A 224 -7.60 -13.76 -2.59
CA GLU A 224 -6.76 -13.12 -3.60
C GLU A 224 -7.26 -11.69 -3.84
N PHE A 225 -6.34 -10.75 -3.99
CA PHE A 225 -6.62 -9.45 -4.58
C PHE A 225 -6.28 -9.51 -6.06
N THR A 226 -7.18 -9.07 -6.93
CA THR A 226 -6.92 -8.93 -8.36
C THR A 226 -6.86 -7.44 -8.67
N LEU A 227 -5.71 -7.01 -9.17
CA LEU A 227 -5.55 -5.69 -9.77
C LEU A 227 -5.99 -5.81 -11.24
N ASP A 228 -7.11 -5.17 -11.57
CA ASP A 228 -7.56 -5.02 -12.95
C ASP A 228 -6.80 -3.88 -13.63
N LEU A 229 -6.39 -4.11 -14.88
CA LEU A 229 -5.51 -3.22 -15.64
C LEU A 229 -6.13 -2.79 -16.98
N ASP A 230 -7.43 -3.05 -17.20
CA ASP A 230 -8.16 -2.85 -18.47
C ASP A 230 -9.36 -1.89 -18.40
#